data_AF-A0A482VGL1-F1
#
_entry.id   AF-A0A482VGL1-F1
#
_cell.length_a   1.000
_cell.length_b   1.000
_cell.length_c   1.000
_cell.angle_alpha   90.00
_cell.angle_beta   90.00
_cell.angle_gamma   90.00
#
_symmetry.space_group_name_H-M   'P 1'
#
loop_
_entity.id
_entity.type
_entity.pdbx_description
1 polymer ?
#
loop_
_entity_poly.entity_id
_entity_poly.type
_entity_poly.pdbx_seq_one_letter_code
_entity_poly.pdbx_strand_id
1 'polypeptide(L)'
;MEKFNWKFTIRINILMLQFLGLWPKGDEIYKHDLYMLYAVISTILIMGGHNFFQTMNIFFVYNDLEALAATIFITVTDLLVSLKMYFFVRNIGTLKKLMIKLNMVGIWLLAAANVNTDTLIAALMMYIATQCDILCDDLKNLCQDFDRKLINCVKHHRDIVRFANNSNKFFSMIVLGQFFTSTVVIALTMFQLTLVDPLSSASVSHLIYVTAITSQIFLYCWFGNEIEIKVCNLSTTVKLS
;
A
#
# COMPACT_ATOMS: atom_id res chain seq x y z
N MET A 1 -3.40 7.14 8.15
CA MET A 1 -2.84 5.95 7.47
C MET A 1 -1.91 5.22 8.42
N GLU A 2 -2.31 4.04 8.93
CA GLU A 2 -1.34 3.13 9.54
C GLU A 2 -0.31 2.78 8.46
N LYS A 3 0.96 3.12 8.71
CA LYS A 3 2.07 2.72 7.84
C LYS A 3 1.98 1.20 7.66
N PHE A 4 2.01 0.72 6.42
CA PHE A 4 2.13 -0.72 6.15
C PHE A 4 3.25 -1.27 7.03
N ASN A 5 2.89 -2.12 7.98
CA ASN A 5 3.82 -2.58 8.99
C ASN A 5 4.33 -3.94 8.52
N TRP A 6 5.36 -3.93 7.66
CA TRP A 6 6.04 -5.16 7.22
C TRP A 6 6.48 -6.04 8.41
N LYS A 7 6.71 -5.44 9.59
CA LYS A 7 7.03 -6.18 10.82
C LYS A 7 5.87 -7.09 11.25
N PHE A 8 4.63 -6.79 10.86
CA PHE A 8 3.48 -7.67 11.08
C PHE A 8 3.57 -8.92 10.22
N THR A 9 3.83 -8.78 8.91
CA THR A 9 3.93 -9.91 7.97
C THR A 9 4.98 -10.92 8.39
N ILE A 10 6.11 -10.45 8.93
CA ILE A 10 7.21 -11.33 9.39
C ILE A 10 7.36 -11.34 10.92
N ARG A 11 6.28 -11.04 11.65
CA ARG A 11 6.34 -10.85 13.11
C ARG A 11 6.86 -12.07 13.84
N ILE A 12 6.42 -13.25 13.45
CA ILE A 12 6.84 -14.52 14.06
C ILE A 12 8.36 -14.69 13.88
N ASN A 13 8.87 -14.43 12.67
CA ASN A 13 10.29 -14.51 12.37
C ASN A 13 11.09 -13.47 13.17
N ILE A 14 10.62 -12.22 13.26
CA ILE A 14 11.28 -11.19 14.07
C ILE A 14 11.30 -11.59 15.54
N LEU A 15 10.20 -12.11 16.09
CA LEU A 15 10.13 -12.54 17.49
C LEU A 15 11.08 -13.71 17.77
N MET A 16 11.15 -14.70 16.88
CA MET A 16 12.12 -15.80 16.98
C MET A 16 13.56 -15.28 16.93
N LEU A 17 13.88 -14.37 15.99
CA LEU A 17 15.22 -13.79 15.90
C LEU A 17 15.55 -12.88 17.09
N GLN A 18 14.56 -12.22 17.71
CA GLN A 18 14.74 -11.45 18.93
C GLN A 18 15.00 -12.36 20.14
N PHE A 19 14.27 -13.47 20.25
CA PHE A 19 14.50 -14.48 21.28
C PHE A 19 15.90 -15.11 21.18
N LEU A 20 16.41 -15.30 19.96
CA LEU A 20 17.76 -15.77 19.72
C LEU A 20 18.85 -14.68 19.84
N GLY A 21 18.47 -13.43 20.12
CA GLY A 21 19.41 -12.31 20.23
C GLY A 21 19.95 -11.80 18.88
N LEU A 22 19.44 -12.26 17.74
CA LEU A 22 19.94 -11.94 16.40
C LEU A 22 19.32 -10.67 15.79
N TRP A 23 18.20 -10.21 16.34
CA TRP A 23 17.47 -9.06 15.82
C TRP A 23 17.33 -7.95 16.86
N PRO A 24 18.03 -6.80 16.73
CA PRO A 24 17.91 -5.72 17.71
C PRO A 24 16.55 -5.03 17.66
N LYS A 25 16.02 -4.67 18.83
CA LYS A 25 14.81 -3.85 18.94
C LYS A 25 15.06 -2.45 18.34
N GLY A 26 14.12 -1.97 17.50
CA GLY A 26 14.21 -0.66 16.83
C GLY A 26 14.67 -0.70 15.37
N ASP A 27 14.70 0.47 14.72
CA ASP A 27 15.11 0.63 13.30
C ASP A 27 16.62 0.89 13.14
N GLU A 28 17.32 1.12 14.24
CA GLU A 28 18.77 1.34 14.27
C GLU A 28 19.58 0.03 14.34
N ILE A 29 20.89 0.17 14.12
CA ILE A 29 21.93 -0.84 14.38
C ILE A 29 21.96 -1.13 15.90
N TYR A 30 22.53 -2.25 16.34
CA TYR A 30 22.75 -2.54 17.76
C TYR A 30 23.29 -1.29 18.50
N LYS A 31 22.46 -0.71 19.37
CA LYS A 31 22.93 0.30 20.34
C LYS A 31 23.72 -0.40 21.42
N HIS A 32 24.69 0.30 22.02
CA HIS A 32 25.38 -0.16 23.23
C HIS A 32 24.41 -0.17 24.42
N ASP A 33 23.57 -1.18 24.47
CA ASP A 33 22.53 -1.38 25.48
C ASP A 33 22.59 -2.83 26.01
N LEU A 34 21.91 -3.12 27.12
CA LEU A 34 21.85 -4.45 27.74
C LEU A 34 21.40 -5.54 26.77
N TYR A 35 20.56 -5.19 25.79
CA TYR A 35 20.17 -6.10 24.72
C TYR A 35 21.34 -6.52 23.82
N MET A 36 22.27 -5.61 23.50
CA MET A 36 23.46 -5.95 22.71
C MET A 36 24.38 -6.88 23.50
N LEU A 37 24.54 -6.63 24.80
CA LEU A 37 25.34 -7.50 25.66
C LEU A 37 24.70 -8.90 25.76
N TYR A 38 23.39 -8.97 25.98
CA TYR A 38 22.62 -10.23 25.90
C TYR A 38 22.76 -10.93 24.55
N ALA A 39 22.62 -10.19 23.44
CA ALA A 39 22.73 -10.72 22.09
C ALA A 39 24.12 -11.30 21.81
N VAL A 40 25.18 -10.59 22.20
CA VAL A 40 26.56 -11.05 22.05
C VAL A 40 26.80 -12.29 22.92
N ILE A 41 26.40 -12.26 24.18
CA ILE A 41 26.56 -13.40 25.11
C ILE A 41 25.78 -14.62 24.62
N SER A 42 24.50 -14.47 24.26
CA SER A 42 23.66 -15.56 23.75
C SER A 42 24.21 -16.14 22.44
N THR A 43 24.66 -15.30 21.52
CA THR A 43 25.26 -15.75 20.24
C THR A 43 26.58 -16.48 20.48
N ILE A 44 27.44 -15.98 21.38
CA ILE A 44 28.70 -16.65 21.76
C ILE A 44 28.43 -17.98 22.48
N LEU A 45 27.44 -18.05 23.38
CA LEU A 45 27.09 -19.28 24.09
C LEU A 45 26.50 -20.33 23.14
N ILE A 46 25.59 -19.93 22.25
CA ILE A 46 24.97 -20.83 21.28
C ILE A 46 26.01 -21.37 20.29
N MET A 47 26.83 -20.49 19.71
CA MET A 47 27.85 -20.91 18.73
C MET A 47 29.03 -21.61 19.43
N GLY A 48 29.62 -21.00 20.44
CA GLY A 48 30.82 -21.50 21.11
C GLY A 48 30.56 -22.77 21.92
N GLY A 49 29.46 -22.84 22.67
CA GLY A 49 29.11 -24.01 23.48
C GLY A 49 28.86 -25.23 22.61
N HIS A 50 28.05 -25.09 21.55
CA HIS A 50 27.74 -26.21 20.67
C HIS A 50 28.98 -26.75 19.95
N ASN A 51 29.78 -25.86 19.35
CA ASN A 51 31.02 -26.25 18.66
C ASN A 51 32.04 -26.93 19.62
N PHE A 52 32.10 -26.51 20.88
CA PHE A 52 32.96 -27.13 21.89
C PHE A 52 32.56 -28.58 22.19
N PHE A 53 31.27 -28.82 22.48
CA PHE A 53 30.77 -30.17 22.77
C PHE A 53 30.98 -31.12 21.59
N GLN A 54 30.80 -30.61 20.37
CA GLN A 54 30.99 -31.40 19.16
C GLN A 54 32.46 -31.76 18.91
N THR A 55 33.36 -30.81 19.15
CA THR A 55 34.81 -31.04 19.10
C THR A 55 35.23 -32.09 20.13
N MET A 56 34.68 -32.04 21.35
CA MET A 56 34.90 -33.07 22.38
C MET A 56 34.38 -34.45 21.92
N ASN A 57 33.20 -34.51 21.30
CA ASN A 57 32.60 -35.76 20.82
C ASN A 57 33.48 -36.46 19.77
N ILE A 58 34.15 -35.69 18.89
CA ILE A 58 35.10 -36.25 17.91
C ILE A 58 36.24 -37.01 18.62
N PHE A 59 36.80 -36.47 19.71
CA PHE A 59 37.87 -37.13 20.45
C PHE A 59 37.43 -38.44 21.12
N PHE A 60 36.18 -38.53 21.59
CA PHE A 60 35.65 -39.74 22.22
C PHE A 60 35.37 -40.85 21.20
N VAL A 61 34.96 -40.49 19.99
CA VAL A 61 34.46 -41.43 18.98
C VAL A 61 35.52 -41.73 17.90
N TYR A 62 36.73 -41.17 18.00
CA TYR A 62 37.76 -41.25 16.95
C TYR A 62 38.14 -42.67 16.51
N ASN A 63 38.00 -43.65 17.41
CA ASN A 63 38.35 -45.05 17.13
C ASN A 63 37.29 -45.79 16.29
N ASP A 64 36.05 -45.28 16.23
CA ASP A 64 34.95 -45.85 15.45
C ASP A 64 34.76 -45.02 14.18
N LEU A 65 35.16 -45.56 13.03
CA LEU A 65 35.15 -44.82 11.76
C LEU A 65 33.74 -44.42 11.31
N GLU A 66 32.72 -45.24 11.57
CA GLU A 66 31.34 -44.96 11.17
C GLU A 66 30.77 -43.82 12.01
N ALA A 67 30.94 -43.89 13.33
CA ALA A 67 30.48 -42.87 14.25
C ALA A 67 31.32 -41.57 14.16
N LEU A 68 32.61 -41.66 13.81
CA LEU A 68 33.47 -40.52 13.49
C LEU A 68 32.99 -39.79 12.24
N ALA A 69 32.69 -40.51 11.14
CA ALA A 69 32.18 -39.91 9.91
C ALA A 69 30.85 -39.17 10.13
N ALA A 70 29.93 -39.77 10.88
CA ALA A 70 28.68 -39.12 11.27
C ALA A 70 28.94 -37.85 12.09
N THR A 71 29.83 -37.91 13.09
CA THR A 71 30.15 -36.76 13.94
C THR A 71 30.83 -35.63 13.16
N ILE A 72 31.73 -35.96 12.22
CA ILE A 72 32.36 -34.99 11.33
C ILE A 72 31.30 -34.31 10.44
N PHE A 73 30.37 -35.07 9.87
CA PHE A 73 29.30 -34.51 9.05
C PHE A 73 28.47 -33.49 9.83
N ILE A 74 28.03 -33.83 11.05
CA ILE A 74 27.25 -32.91 11.89
C ILE A 74 28.10 -31.66 12.23
N THR A 75 29.38 -31.82 12.57
CA THR A 75 30.28 -30.70 12.90
C THR A 75 30.47 -29.74 11.74
N VAL A 76 30.62 -30.26 10.52
CA VAL A 76 30.71 -29.45 9.29
C VAL A 76 29.40 -28.69 9.06
N THR A 77 28.24 -29.32 9.28
CA THR A 77 26.94 -28.64 9.14
C THR A 77 26.75 -27.52 10.17
N ASP A 78 27.21 -27.70 11.40
CA ASP A 78 27.09 -26.69 12.46
C ASP A 78 28.06 -25.51 12.27
N LEU A 79 29.26 -25.76 11.73
CA LEU A 79 30.17 -24.70 11.32
C LEU A 79 29.56 -23.83 10.21
N LEU A 80 28.84 -24.45 9.26
CA LEU A 80 28.13 -23.73 8.20
C LEU A 80 26.98 -22.87 8.75
N VAL A 81 26.19 -23.39 9.70
CA VAL A 81 25.14 -22.62 10.37
C VAL A 81 25.75 -21.44 11.13
N SER A 82 26.86 -21.68 11.83
CA SER A 82 27.60 -20.65 12.56
C SER A 82 28.08 -19.53 11.62
N LEU A 83 28.66 -19.89 10.48
CA LEU A 83 29.09 -18.93 9.48
C LEU A 83 27.92 -18.10 8.93
N LYS A 84 26.78 -18.72 8.60
CA LYS A 84 25.56 -18.03 8.15
C LYS A 84 25.06 -17.03 9.19
N MET A 85 25.03 -17.44 10.45
CA MET A 85 24.59 -16.61 11.58
C MET A 85 25.47 -15.38 11.77
N TYR A 86 26.80 -15.55 11.72
CA TYR A 86 27.76 -14.45 11.77
C TYR A 86 27.53 -13.44 10.62
N PHE A 87 27.40 -13.92 9.38
CA PHE A 87 27.11 -13.04 8.25
C PHE A 87 25.74 -12.35 8.36
N PHE A 88 24.73 -13.03 8.89
CA PHE A 88 23.40 -12.44 9.11
C PHE A 88 23.47 -11.27 10.11
N VAL A 89 24.08 -11.48 11.27
CA VAL A 89 24.24 -10.44 12.30
C VAL A 89 25.08 -9.28 11.77
N ARG A 90 26.15 -9.55 11.01
CA ARG A 90 26.98 -8.51 10.39
C ARG A 90 26.21 -7.66 9.39
N ASN A 91 25.30 -8.24 8.61
CA ASN A 91 24.55 -7.56 7.56
C ASN A 91 23.18 -7.02 8.01
N ILE A 92 22.79 -7.22 9.27
CA ILE A 92 21.45 -6.88 9.79
C ILE A 92 21.07 -5.40 9.59
N GLY A 93 22.04 -4.49 9.70
CA GLY A 93 21.82 -3.06 9.50
C GLY A 93 21.44 -2.72 8.06
N THR A 94 22.11 -3.35 7.09
CA THR A 94 21.79 -3.21 5.66
C THR A 94 20.42 -3.80 5.36
N LEU A 95 20.10 -4.98 5.94
CA LEU A 95 18.80 -5.62 5.79
C LEU A 95 17.67 -4.70 6.28
N LYS A 96 17.77 -4.16 7.51
CA LYS A 96 16.76 -3.23 8.05
C LYS A 96 16.56 -2.01 7.15
N LYS A 97 17.66 -1.41 6.64
CA LYS A 97 17.59 -0.27 5.71
C LYS A 97 16.85 -0.64 4.42
N LEU A 98 17.13 -1.81 3.84
CA LEU A 98 16.44 -2.30 2.65
C LEU A 98 14.94 -2.50 2.90
N MET A 99 14.57 -3.08 4.06
CA MET A 99 13.17 -3.30 4.41
C MET A 99 12.39 -2.00 4.59
N ILE A 100 13.00 -0.98 5.20
CA ILE A 100 12.40 0.36 5.32
C ILE A 100 12.22 0.99 3.93
N LYS A 101 13.22 0.91 3.06
CA LYS A 101 13.12 1.42 1.68
C LYS A 101 11.99 0.73 0.91
N LEU A 102 11.92 -0.60 0.98
CA LEU A 102 10.86 -1.37 0.33
C LEU A 102 9.48 -0.98 0.84
N ASN A 103 9.33 -0.73 2.15
CA ASN A 103 8.09 -0.26 2.74
C ASN A 103 7.66 1.11 2.18
N MET A 104 8.60 2.06 2.09
CA MET A 104 8.31 3.38 1.53
C MET A 104 7.86 3.27 0.07
N VAL A 105 8.54 2.44 -0.73
CA VAL A 105 8.15 2.17 -2.12
C VAL A 105 6.75 1.57 -2.19
N GLY A 106 6.43 0.60 -1.32
CA GLY A 106 5.10 0.00 -1.24
C GLY A 106 4.00 1.01 -0.95
N ILE A 107 4.20 1.89 0.03
CA ILE A 107 3.24 2.96 0.37
C ILE A 107 3.04 3.92 -0.82
N TRP A 108 4.13 4.29 -1.51
CA TRP A 108 4.05 5.13 -2.71
C TRP A 108 3.28 4.48 -3.86
N LEU A 109 3.50 3.19 -4.12
CA LEU A 109 2.77 2.45 -5.15
C LEU A 109 1.28 2.38 -4.85
N LEU A 110 0.90 2.13 -3.60
CA LEU A 110 -0.50 2.13 -3.17
C LEU A 110 -1.15 3.51 -3.33
N ALA A 111 -0.46 4.58 -2.91
CA ALA A 111 -0.95 5.94 -3.08
C ALA A 111 -1.12 6.32 -4.56
N ALA A 112 -0.15 5.99 -5.40
CA ALA A 112 -0.22 6.23 -6.84
C ALA A 112 -1.37 5.45 -7.51
N ALA A 113 -1.57 4.19 -7.13
CA ALA A 113 -2.70 3.39 -7.63
C ALA A 113 -4.06 4.00 -7.25
N ASN A 114 -4.19 4.52 -6.02
CA ASN A 114 -5.40 5.20 -5.57
C ASN A 114 -5.68 6.46 -6.41
N VAL A 115 -4.68 7.35 -6.54
CA VAL A 115 -4.82 8.60 -7.31
C VAL A 115 -5.10 8.31 -8.79
N ASN A 116 -4.47 7.29 -9.37
CA ASN A 116 -4.74 6.88 -10.75
C ASN A 116 -6.18 6.38 -10.92
N THR A 117 -6.72 5.67 -9.93
CA THR A 117 -8.11 5.22 -9.94
C THR A 117 -9.07 6.41 -9.85
N ASP A 118 -8.82 7.35 -8.93
CA ASP A 118 -9.61 8.59 -8.80
C ASP A 118 -9.60 9.39 -10.11
N THR A 119 -8.41 9.54 -10.71
CA THR A 119 -8.23 10.28 -11.97
C THR A 119 -8.91 9.58 -13.15
N LEU A 120 -8.84 8.26 -13.22
CA LEU A 120 -9.54 7.48 -14.25
C LEU A 120 -11.05 7.67 -14.17
N ILE A 121 -11.62 7.60 -12.96
CA ILE A 121 -13.06 7.78 -12.75
C ILE A 121 -13.48 9.20 -13.11
N ALA A 122 -12.71 10.21 -12.70
CA ALA A 122 -12.92 11.60 -13.09
C ALA A 122 -12.88 11.78 -14.61
N ALA A 123 -11.92 11.16 -15.30
CA ALA A 123 -11.79 11.24 -16.75
C ALA A 123 -13.00 10.60 -17.46
N LEU A 124 -13.49 9.46 -16.97
CA LEU A 124 -14.71 8.83 -17.50
C LEU A 124 -15.94 9.74 -17.33
N MET A 125 -16.07 10.37 -16.16
CA MET A 125 -17.16 11.31 -15.90
C MET A 125 -17.09 12.55 -16.78
N MET A 126 -15.89 13.14 -16.90
CA MET A 126 -15.64 14.30 -17.75
C MET A 126 -15.92 13.99 -19.23
N TYR A 127 -15.54 12.80 -19.69
CA TYR A 127 -15.83 12.36 -21.05
C TYR A 127 -17.35 12.32 -21.32
N ILE A 128 -18.15 11.79 -20.38
CA ILE A 128 -19.62 11.78 -20.50
C ILE A 128 -20.16 13.21 -20.60
N ALA A 129 -19.71 14.10 -19.70
CA ALA A 129 -20.14 15.50 -19.70
C ALA A 129 -19.81 16.21 -21.03
N THR A 130 -18.59 16.03 -21.55
CA THR A 130 -18.17 16.61 -22.84
C THR A 130 -18.99 16.05 -24.01
N GLN A 131 -19.32 14.76 -24.02
CA GLN A 131 -20.15 14.19 -25.08
C GLN A 131 -21.59 14.73 -25.04
N CYS A 132 -22.13 15.01 -23.85
CA CYS A 132 -23.42 15.70 -23.71
C CYS A 132 -23.38 17.12 -24.27
N ASP A 133 -22.28 17.87 -24.06
CA ASP A 133 -22.09 19.21 -24.64
C ASP A 133 -22.04 19.16 -26.17
N ILE A 134 -21.26 18.24 -26.74
CA ILE A 134 -21.16 18.06 -28.20
C ILE A 134 -22.53 17.78 -28.80
N LEU A 135 -23.28 16.84 -28.19
CA LEU A 135 -24.62 16.50 -28.65
C LEU A 135 -25.58 17.70 -28.55
N CYS A 136 -25.49 18.49 -27.48
CA CYS A 136 -26.28 19.70 -27.29
C CYS A 136 -26.01 20.73 -28.40
N ASP A 137 -24.74 20.91 -28.76
CA ASP A 137 -24.35 21.82 -29.84
C ASP A 137 -24.76 21.30 -31.22
N ASP A 138 -24.66 19.99 -31.47
CA ASP A 138 -25.15 19.37 -32.71
C ASP A 138 -26.68 19.55 -32.87
N LEU A 139 -27.44 19.40 -31.79
CA LEU A 139 -28.89 19.63 -31.77
C LEU A 139 -29.27 21.09 -32.04
N LYS A 140 -28.48 22.07 -31.57
CA LYS A 140 -28.71 23.48 -31.89
C LYS A 140 -28.42 23.82 -33.35
N ASN A 141 -27.61 23.01 -34.04
CA ASN A 141 -27.12 23.27 -35.40
C ASN A 141 -27.75 22.36 -36.48
N LEU A 142 -29.04 22.02 -36.31
CA LEU A 142 -29.82 21.13 -37.19
C LEU A 142 -30.25 21.75 -38.54
N CYS A 143 -29.92 23.01 -38.83
CA CYS A 143 -30.49 23.80 -39.94
C CYS A 143 -30.31 23.24 -41.38
N GLN A 144 -29.43 22.27 -41.61
CA GLN A 144 -29.22 21.64 -42.92
C GLN A 144 -29.16 20.12 -42.76
N ASP A 145 -29.79 19.37 -43.66
CA ASP A 145 -29.96 17.91 -43.59
C ASP A 145 -30.58 17.43 -42.26
N PHE A 146 -31.69 18.07 -41.86
CA PHE A 146 -32.35 17.87 -40.57
C PHE A 146 -32.54 16.39 -40.22
N ASP A 147 -33.18 15.61 -41.09
CA ASP A 147 -33.49 14.19 -40.83
C ASP A 147 -32.22 13.37 -40.57
N ARG A 148 -31.20 13.55 -41.40
CA ARG A 148 -29.93 12.82 -41.27
C ARG A 148 -29.18 13.21 -40.00
N LYS A 149 -29.09 14.51 -39.69
CA LYS A 149 -28.42 14.99 -38.49
C LYS A 149 -29.16 14.59 -37.22
N LEU A 150 -30.49 14.65 -37.22
CA LEU A 150 -31.31 14.23 -36.09
C LEU A 150 -31.13 12.73 -35.81
N ILE A 151 -31.13 11.88 -36.84
CA ILE A 151 -30.84 10.44 -36.71
C ILE A 151 -29.45 10.22 -36.08
N ASN A 152 -28.44 11.00 -36.49
CA ASN A 152 -27.11 10.91 -35.91
C ASN A 152 -27.08 11.35 -34.44
N CYS A 153 -27.78 12.43 -34.08
CA CYS A 153 -27.91 12.90 -32.70
C CYS A 153 -28.57 11.83 -31.81
N VAL A 154 -29.64 11.18 -32.30
CA VAL A 154 -30.33 10.10 -31.56
C VAL A 154 -29.40 8.90 -31.36
N LYS A 155 -28.62 8.51 -32.37
CA LYS A 155 -27.62 7.44 -32.26
C LYS A 155 -26.54 7.80 -31.24
N HIS A 156 -25.98 9.01 -31.34
CA HIS A 156 -24.95 9.51 -30.43
C HIS A 156 -25.45 9.57 -28.98
N HIS A 157 -26.67 10.07 -28.74
CA HIS A 157 -27.30 10.06 -27.42
C HIS A 157 -27.38 8.64 -26.84
N ARG A 158 -27.80 7.67 -27.65
CA ARG A 158 -27.88 6.27 -27.23
C ARG A 158 -26.51 5.71 -26.84
N ASP A 159 -25.47 6.06 -27.59
CA ASP A 159 -24.10 5.64 -27.30
C ASP A 159 -23.56 6.29 -26.02
N ILE A 160 -23.86 7.58 -25.77
CA ILE A 160 -23.53 8.28 -24.52
C ILE A 160 -24.19 7.58 -23.33
N VAL A 161 -25.50 7.32 -23.39
CA VAL A 161 -26.23 6.65 -22.30
C VAL A 161 -25.69 5.25 -22.04
N ARG A 162 -25.36 4.50 -23.11
CA ARG A 162 -24.75 3.18 -22.99
C ARG A 162 -23.38 3.24 -22.32
N PHE A 163 -22.53 4.18 -22.74
CA PHE A 163 -21.22 4.39 -22.15
C PHE A 163 -21.32 4.81 -20.68
N ALA A 164 -22.20 5.77 -20.35
CA ALA A 164 -22.44 6.23 -19.00
C ALA A 164 -22.89 5.11 -18.06
N ASN A 165 -23.82 4.25 -18.50
CA ASN A 165 -24.26 3.09 -17.73
C ASN A 165 -23.13 2.08 -17.48
N ASN A 166 -22.30 1.81 -18.49
CA ASN A 166 -21.16 0.90 -18.34
C ASN A 166 -20.10 1.47 -17.39
N SER A 167 -19.77 2.76 -17.53
CA SER A 167 -18.82 3.46 -16.66
C SER A 167 -19.32 3.51 -15.22
N ASN A 168 -20.59 3.88 -14.99
CA ASN A 168 -21.19 3.89 -13.66
C ASN A 168 -21.20 2.49 -13.02
N LYS A 169 -21.51 1.44 -13.80
CA LYS A 169 -21.43 0.06 -13.30
C LYS A 169 -20.00 -0.31 -12.89
N PHE A 170 -18.98 0.17 -13.61
CA PHE A 170 -17.58 -0.07 -13.30
C PHE A 170 -17.15 0.59 -11.99
N PHE A 171 -17.44 1.88 -11.81
CA PHE A 171 -16.92 2.64 -10.65
C PHE A 171 -17.88 2.78 -9.47
N SER A 172 -19.17 2.43 -9.59
CA SER A 172 -20.17 2.68 -8.52
C SER A 172 -19.77 2.09 -7.17
N MET A 173 -19.35 0.84 -7.13
CA MET A 173 -18.91 0.19 -5.88
C MET A 173 -17.58 0.76 -5.38
N ILE A 174 -16.69 1.21 -6.28
CA ILE A 174 -15.43 1.85 -5.92
C ILE A 174 -15.72 3.19 -5.22
N VAL A 175 -16.58 4.02 -5.82
CA VAL A 175 -17.01 5.31 -5.26
C VAL A 175 -17.73 5.09 -3.93
N LEU A 176 -18.64 4.12 -3.82
CA LEU A 176 -19.31 3.80 -2.56
C LEU A 176 -18.30 3.45 -1.45
N GLY A 177 -17.31 2.60 -1.77
CA GLY A 177 -16.23 2.26 -0.86
C GLY A 177 -15.39 3.48 -0.45
N GLN A 178 -15.10 4.37 -1.41
CA GLN A 178 -14.35 5.59 -1.16
C GLN A 178 -15.10 6.52 -0.18
N PHE A 179 -16.39 6.76 -0.39
CA PHE A 179 -17.20 7.57 0.53
C PHE A 179 -17.25 6.96 1.93
N PHE A 180 -17.55 5.65 2.02
CA PHE A 180 -17.65 4.96 3.30
C PHE A 180 -16.33 5.01 4.09
N THR A 181 -15.22 4.61 3.46
CA THR A 181 -13.91 4.58 4.10
C THR A 181 -13.43 5.98 4.46
N SER A 182 -13.64 6.97 3.58
CA SER A 182 -13.27 8.37 3.84
C SER A 182 -14.03 8.94 5.03
N THR A 183 -15.33 8.68 5.17
CA THR A 183 -16.11 9.14 6.33
C THR A 183 -15.57 8.56 7.64
N VAL A 184 -15.29 7.25 7.68
CA VAL A 184 -14.71 6.61 8.87
C VAL A 184 -13.34 7.20 9.20
N VAL A 185 -12.49 7.38 8.18
CA VAL A 185 -11.14 7.92 8.35
C VAL A 185 -11.15 9.37 8.79
N ILE A 186 -12.04 10.21 8.25
CA ILE A 186 -12.21 11.60 8.67
C ILE A 186 -12.64 11.63 10.14
N ALA A 187 -13.65 10.84 10.54
CA ALA A 187 -14.13 10.80 11.92
C ALA A 187 -13.02 10.41 12.90
N LEU A 188 -12.27 9.34 12.60
CA LEU A 188 -11.14 8.90 13.44
C LEU A 188 -10.01 9.92 13.48
N THR A 189 -9.69 10.57 12.35
CA THR A 189 -8.62 11.56 12.29
C THR A 189 -9.00 12.84 13.03
N MET A 190 -10.24 13.30 12.92
CA MET A 190 -10.74 14.45 13.69
C MET A 190 -10.72 14.16 15.18
N PHE A 191 -11.09 12.94 15.60
CA PHE A 191 -10.93 12.53 17.00
C PHE A 191 -9.46 12.55 17.44
N GLN A 192 -8.55 12.00 16.64
CA GLN A 192 -7.11 12.06 16.94
C GLN A 192 -6.58 13.49 17.03
N LEU A 193 -7.12 14.42 16.23
CA LEU A 193 -6.76 15.83 16.28
C LEU A 193 -7.07 16.47 17.64
N THR A 194 -8.12 15.99 18.33
CA THR A 194 -8.46 16.46 19.70
C THR A 194 -7.52 15.95 20.79
N LEU A 195 -6.73 14.91 20.50
CA LEU A 195 -5.82 14.27 21.46
C LEU A 195 -4.37 14.80 21.36
N VAL A 196 -4.05 15.59 20.33
CA VAL A 196 -2.70 16.11 20.09
C VAL A 196 -2.66 17.62 20.28
N ASP A 197 -1.50 18.14 20.68
CA ASP A 197 -1.34 19.60 20.82
C ASP A 197 -1.54 20.30 19.46
N PRO A 198 -2.26 21.43 19.41
CA PRO A 198 -2.70 22.06 18.16
C PRO A 198 -1.54 22.48 17.24
N LEU A 199 -0.37 22.82 17.80
CA LEU A 199 0.83 23.23 17.07
C LEU A 199 1.88 22.11 16.94
N SER A 200 1.54 20.88 17.31
CA SER A 200 2.42 19.73 17.12
C SER A 200 2.53 19.34 15.63
N SER A 201 3.65 18.73 15.26
CA SER A 201 3.84 18.16 13.91
C SER A 201 2.82 17.07 13.59
N ALA A 202 2.30 16.37 14.60
CA ALA A 202 1.23 15.39 14.47
C ALA A 202 -0.10 16.07 14.07
N SER A 203 -0.48 17.15 14.74
CA SER A 203 -1.68 17.95 14.40
C SER A 203 -1.65 18.44 12.95
N VAL A 204 -0.54 19.02 12.52
CA VAL A 204 -0.36 19.48 11.12
C VAL A 204 -0.51 18.32 10.13
N SER A 205 0.08 17.16 10.44
CA SER A 205 -0.02 15.97 9.59
C SER A 205 -1.47 15.46 9.47
N HIS A 206 -2.23 15.47 10.56
CA HIS A 206 -3.64 15.10 10.56
C HIS A 206 -4.50 16.08 9.76
N LEU A 207 -4.26 17.39 9.87
CA LEU A 207 -4.97 18.41 9.08
C LEU A 207 -4.74 18.27 7.58
N ILE A 208 -3.48 18.07 7.16
CA ILE A 208 -3.14 17.82 5.76
C ILE A 208 -3.89 16.58 5.25
N TYR A 209 -3.91 15.52 6.05
CA TYR A 209 -4.57 14.27 5.70
C TYR A 209 -6.08 14.40 5.56
N VAL A 210 -6.77 15.08 6.49
CA VAL A 210 -8.21 15.36 6.39
C VAL A 210 -8.52 16.20 5.15
N THR A 211 -7.72 17.23 4.89
CA THR A 211 -7.90 18.09 3.72
C THR A 211 -7.77 17.30 2.42
N ALA A 212 -6.79 16.40 2.34
CA ALA A 212 -6.56 15.54 1.18
C ALA A 212 -7.71 14.55 0.93
N ILE A 213 -8.27 13.93 1.97
CA ILE A 213 -9.40 13.02 1.81
C ILE A 213 -10.68 13.78 1.45
N THR A 214 -10.88 14.96 2.04
CA THR A 214 -12.03 15.80 1.74
C THR A 214 -11.99 16.25 0.28
N SER A 215 -10.82 16.61 -0.25
CA SER A 215 -10.68 16.97 -1.66
C SER A 215 -10.94 15.80 -2.62
N GLN A 216 -10.55 14.57 -2.24
CA GLN A 216 -10.90 13.36 -3.00
C GLN A 216 -12.42 13.17 -3.10
N ILE A 217 -13.15 13.29 -1.98
CA ILE A 217 -14.61 13.19 -1.99
C ILE A 217 -15.24 14.30 -2.84
N PHE A 218 -14.79 15.54 -2.64
CA PHE A 218 -15.31 16.69 -3.36
C PHE A 218 -15.15 16.53 -4.88
N LEU A 219 -14.03 15.98 -5.33
CA LEU A 219 -13.78 15.71 -6.73
C LEU A 219 -14.85 14.79 -7.34
N TYR A 220 -15.24 13.71 -6.66
CA TYR A 220 -16.32 12.83 -7.12
C TYR A 220 -17.66 13.56 -7.20
N CYS A 221 -18.00 14.33 -6.16
CA CYS A 221 -19.23 15.11 -6.14
C CYS A 221 -19.28 16.15 -7.26
N TRP A 222 -18.16 16.84 -7.51
CA TRP A 222 -18.05 17.87 -8.52
C TRP A 222 -18.31 17.32 -9.92
N PHE A 223 -17.59 16.27 -10.31
CA PHE A 223 -17.77 15.67 -11.63
C PHE A 223 -19.13 14.98 -11.80
N GLY A 224 -19.68 14.39 -10.73
CA GLY A 224 -21.05 13.86 -10.75
C GLY A 224 -22.09 14.94 -11.01
N ASN A 225 -21.99 16.07 -10.30
CA ASN A 225 -22.87 17.22 -10.48
C ASN A 225 -22.73 17.86 -11.87
N GLU A 226 -21.52 17.94 -12.41
CA GLU A 226 -21.28 18.46 -13.76
C GLU A 226 -22.05 17.64 -14.82
N ILE A 227 -21.99 16.30 -14.74
CA ILE A 227 -22.75 15.43 -15.64
C ILE A 227 -24.26 15.71 -15.53
N GLU A 228 -24.78 15.83 -14.31
CA GLU A 228 -26.20 16.10 -14.07
C GLU A 228 -26.65 17.40 -14.74
N ILE A 229 -25.86 18.48 -14.60
CA ILE A 229 -26.12 19.76 -15.25
C ILE A 229 -26.13 19.61 -16.77
N LYS A 230 -25.14 18.90 -17.35
CA LYS A 230 -25.06 18.71 -18.82
C LYS A 230 -26.24 17.91 -19.36
N VAL A 231 -26.67 16.87 -18.65
CA VAL A 231 -27.85 16.07 -19.04
C VAL A 231 -29.13 16.90 -18.97
N CYS A 232 -29.28 17.74 -17.95
CA CYS A 232 -30.41 18.67 -17.83
C CYS A 232 -30.46 19.67 -19.00
N ASN A 233 -29.32 20.25 -19.38
CA ASN A 233 -29.22 21.18 -20.52
C ASN A 233 -29.53 20.51 -21.87
N LEU A 234 -29.13 19.24 -22.02
CA LEU A 234 -29.49 18.46 -23.20
C LEU A 234 -31.02 18.26 -23.27
N SER A 235 -31.64 17.90 -22.14
CA SER A 235 -33.10 17.69 -22.05
C SER A 235 -33.90 18.96 -22.37
N THR A 236 -33.43 20.14 -21.94
CA THR A 236 -34.07 21.42 -22.29
C THR A 236 -33.88 21.80 -23.75
N THR A 237 -32.70 21.53 -24.33
CA THR A 237 -32.43 21.80 -25.76
C THR A 237 -33.34 20.97 -26.67
N VAL A 238 -33.54 19.69 -26.35
CA VAL A 238 -34.47 18.81 -27.08
C VAL A 238 -35.93 19.29 -27.01
N LYS A 239 -36.33 19.98 -25.94
CA LYS A 239 -37.71 20.53 -25.81
C LYS A 239 -37.93 21.82 -26.60
N LEU A 240 -36.87 22.53 -26.96
CA LEU A 240 -36.93 23.82 -27.65
C LEU A 240 -36.72 23.70 -29.17
N SER A 241 -36.14 22.60 -29.63
CA SER A 241 -35.95 22.23 -31.04
C SER A 241 -37.18 21.56 -31.64
#